data_AF-A0A562PNT5-F1
#
_entry.id   AF-A0A562PNT5-F1
#
_cell.length_a   1.000
_cell.length_b   1.000
_cell.length_c   1.000
_cell.angle_alpha   90.00
_cell.angle_beta   90.00
_cell.angle_gamma   90.00
#
_symmetry.space_group_name_H-M   'P 1'
#
loop_
_entity.id
_entity.type
_entity.pdbx_description
1 polymer ?
#
loop_
_entity_poly.entity_id
_entity_poly.type
_entity_poly.pdbx_seq_one_letter_code
_entity_poly.pdbx_strand_id
1 'polypeptide(L)'
;MLPATRPSQLRLFFDRILGKRDILIPYFDFVEVPAGESRGKTIRDIYHLRYEVYCVERAFLDCDKYSDQLETDEFDHCSTHFAAYNHDRDIVGTVRLVQPEEHKLYPFESHCTLFDDFRFPPREKAGEISRLVVRKSYRRRRGDSMEGVSKDFVEGGRTPPSPRLREQRGNSPLLLLGLYREMYRHSRRHGIRYWYAAMERSLARSLDRMGFKFVPIGPATDYYGPVTPHIVDLEELSERLHRENPFLAAWFSDEPIPLWIQLKSLVVSTMIGAPRKNGGARPEEREK
;
A
#
# COMPACT_ATOMS: atom_id res chain seq x y z
N MET A 1 -17.60 -39.15 -8.64
CA MET A 1 -16.92 -37.86 -8.40
C MET A 1 -17.49 -37.27 -7.12
N LEU A 2 -16.74 -37.29 -6.02
CA LEU A 2 -17.14 -36.70 -4.75
C LEU A 2 -16.90 -35.18 -4.78
N PRO A 3 -17.79 -34.34 -4.22
CA PRO A 3 -17.59 -32.90 -4.18
C PRO A 3 -16.48 -32.55 -3.20
N ALA A 4 -15.54 -31.69 -3.63
CA ALA A 4 -14.49 -31.17 -2.76
C ALA A 4 -15.12 -30.38 -1.60
N THR A 5 -14.96 -30.91 -0.38
CA THR A 5 -15.40 -30.26 0.86
C THR A 5 -14.56 -29.02 1.12
N ARG A 6 -15.22 -27.85 1.24
CA ARG A 6 -14.54 -26.61 1.66
C ARG A 6 -13.95 -26.81 3.06
N PRO A 7 -12.69 -26.43 3.31
CA PRO A 7 -12.09 -26.55 4.64
C PRO A 7 -12.86 -25.68 5.65
N SER A 8 -12.99 -26.19 6.88
CA SER A 8 -13.65 -25.48 7.97
C SER A 8 -12.91 -24.18 8.32
N GLN A 9 -13.64 -23.14 8.73
CA GLN A 9 -13.04 -21.86 9.12
C GLN A 9 -12.01 -22.01 10.25
N LEU A 10 -12.17 -23.04 11.09
CA LEU A 10 -11.24 -23.38 12.16
C LEU A 10 -9.88 -23.85 11.61
N ARG A 11 -9.85 -24.64 10.53
CA ARG A 11 -8.60 -25.12 9.91
C ARG A 11 -7.81 -23.98 9.26
N LEU A 12 -8.51 -23.07 8.56
CA LEU A 12 -7.94 -21.83 8.03
C LEU A 12 -7.40 -20.92 9.15
N PHE A 13 -8.02 -20.95 10.33
CA PHE A 13 -7.57 -20.20 11.51
C PHE A 13 -6.34 -20.82 12.17
N PHE A 14 -6.24 -22.15 12.23
CA PHE A 14 -5.05 -22.84 12.73
C PHE A 14 -3.84 -22.70 11.78
N ASP A 15 -4.05 -22.76 10.46
CA ASP A 15 -2.99 -22.47 9.48
C ASP A 15 -2.52 -21.00 9.53
N ARG A 16 -3.38 -20.07 10.00
CA ARG A 16 -3.05 -18.66 10.26
C ARG A 16 -2.19 -18.45 11.50
N ILE A 17 -2.30 -19.32 12.51
CA ILE A 17 -1.50 -19.24 13.74
C ILE A 17 -0.17 -20.02 13.58
N LEU A 18 -0.14 -21.08 12.76
CA LEU A 18 1.04 -21.93 12.55
C LEU A 18 2.07 -21.40 11.52
N GLY A 19 1.99 -20.14 11.10
CA GLY A 19 3.14 -19.44 10.49
C GLY A 19 3.37 -19.64 8.98
N LYS A 20 2.32 -19.81 8.15
CA LYS A 20 2.50 -19.84 6.68
C LYS A 20 1.87 -18.69 5.89
N ARG A 21 1.03 -17.84 6.50
CA ARG A 21 0.38 -16.73 5.79
C ARG A 21 0.24 -15.51 6.68
N ASP A 22 0.45 -14.34 6.09
CA ASP A 22 0.31 -13.05 6.78
C ASP A 22 -1.12 -12.86 7.31
N ILE A 23 -1.24 -12.44 8.57
CA ILE A 23 -2.53 -12.33 9.28
C ILE A 23 -3.39 -11.21 8.67
N LEU A 24 -2.78 -10.11 8.24
CA LEU A 24 -3.50 -8.95 7.69
C LEU A 24 -3.63 -9.01 6.18
N ILE A 25 -2.70 -9.67 5.49
CA ILE A 25 -2.66 -9.71 4.03
C ILE A 25 -2.55 -11.14 3.50
N PRO A 26 -3.54 -12.01 3.76
CA PRO A 26 -3.46 -13.42 3.33
C PRO A 26 -3.68 -13.62 1.82
N TYR A 27 -3.97 -12.55 1.08
CA TYR A 27 -4.38 -12.59 -0.33
C TYR A 27 -3.29 -12.16 -1.31
N PHE A 28 -2.17 -11.64 -0.80
CA PHE A 28 -1.07 -11.17 -1.63
C PHE A 28 0.25 -11.77 -1.17
N ASP A 29 1.07 -12.13 -2.16
CA ASP A 29 2.47 -12.45 -1.96
C ASP A 29 3.30 -11.23 -2.37
N PHE A 30 4.31 -10.88 -1.59
CA PHE A 30 5.20 -9.78 -1.90
C PHE A 30 6.60 -10.27 -2.24
N VAL A 31 7.23 -9.62 -3.22
CA VAL A 31 8.56 -9.95 -3.70
C VAL A 31 9.40 -8.69 -3.74
N GLU A 32 10.56 -8.73 -3.10
CA GLU A 32 11.61 -7.72 -3.21
C GLU A 32 12.56 -8.10 -4.36
N VAL A 33 12.86 -7.12 -5.22
CA VAL A 33 13.85 -7.23 -6.29
C VAL A 33 14.96 -6.23 -5.99
N PRO A 34 16.19 -6.70 -5.68
CA PRO A 34 17.31 -5.84 -5.35
C PRO A 34 17.72 -4.90 -6.48
N ALA A 35 18.33 -3.78 -6.12
CA ALA A 35 18.92 -2.85 -7.08
C ALA A 35 19.93 -3.53 -8.02
N GLY A 36 19.91 -3.12 -9.29
CA GLY A 36 20.76 -3.67 -10.36
C GLY A 36 20.21 -4.96 -11.00
N GLU A 37 19.17 -5.59 -10.46
CA GLU A 37 18.53 -6.74 -11.12
C GLU A 37 17.67 -6.30 -12.31
N SER A 38 18.05 -6.70 -13.52
CA SER A 38 17.38 -6.28 -14.77
C SER A 38 16.85 -7.42 -15.63
N ARG A 39 17.16 -8.68 -15.29
CA ARG A 39 16.87 -9.85 -16.13
C ARG A 39 15.82 -10.81 -15.55
N GLY A 40 15.48 -10.68 -14.28
CA GLY A 40 14.50 -11.53 -13.61
C GLY A 40 13.12 -11.49 -14.27
N LYS A 41 12.30 -12.52 -14.04
CA LYS A 41 10.89 -12.48 -14.46
C LYS A 41 10.16 -11.36 -13.72
N THR A 42 10.37 -11.23 -12.41
CA THR A 42 9.68 -10.26 -11.55
C THR A 42 9.93 -8.82 -11.99
N ILE A 43 11.18 -8.45 -12.28
CA ILE A 43 11.47 -7.08 -12.74
C ILE A 43 10.82 -6.78 -14.11
N ARG A 44 10.74 -7.76 -15.01
CA ARG A 44 10.02 -7.60 -16.28
C ARG A 44 8.51 -7.47 -16.08
N ASP A 45 7.92 -8.25 -15.16
CA ASP A 45 6.51 -8.09 -14.79
C ASP A 45 6.24 -6.68 -14.23
N ILE A 46 7.17 -6.12 -13.43
CA ILE A 46 7.09 -4.75 -12.89
C ILE A 46 7.13 -3.72 -14.01
N TYR A 47 8.10 -3.78 -14.92
CA TYR A 47 8.22 -2.83 -16.03
C TYR A 47 7.03 -2.89 -16.98
N HIS A 48 6.49 -4.09 -17.22
CA HIS A 48 5.28 -4.25 -18.01
C HIS A 48 4.05 -3.65 -17.31
N LEU A 49 3.86 -3.88 -16.00
CA LEU A 49 2.76 -3.26 -15.25
C LEU A 49 2.87 -1.73 -15.23
N ARG A 50 4.10 -1.20 -15.13
CA ARG A 50 4.35 0.24 -15.23
C ARG A 50 3.99 0.77 -16.60
N TYR A 51 4.39 0.10 -17.69
CA TYR A 51 4.01 0.45 -19.06
C TYR A 51 2.49 0.46 -19.27
N GLU A 52 1.81 -0.60 -18.82
CA GLU A 52 0.35 -0.69 -18.85
C GLU A 52 -0.28 0.56 -18.21
N VAL A 53 0.24 1.04 -17.08
CA VAL A 53 -0.36 2.15 -16.35
C VAL A 53 0.08 3.52 -16.85
N TYR A 54 1.38 3.79 -16.96
CA TYR A 54 1.90 5.11 -17.32
C TYR A 54 1.72 5.44 -18.81
N CYS A 55 1.95 4.47 -19.70
CA CYS A 55 1.88 4.69 -21.15
C CYS A 55 0.46 4.44 -21.66
N VAL A 56 -0.13 3.27 -21.35
CA VAL A 56 -1.41 2.87 -21.96
C VAL A 56 -2.63 3.44 -21.21
N GLU A 57 -2.73 3.25 -19.89
CA GLU A 57 -3.91 3.68 -19.14
C GLU A 57 -3.97 5.20 -18.93
N ARG A 58 -2.84 5.82 -18.61
CA ARG A 58 -2.75 7.24 -18.23
C ARG A 58 -2.27 8.15 -19.35
N ALA A 59 -1.59 7.61 -20.36
CA ALA A 59 -0.96 8.40 -21.43
C ALA A 59 -0.07 9.54 -20.89
N PHE A 60 0.58 9.29 -19.75
CA PHE A 60 1.57 10.19 -19.17
C PHE A 60 2.90 10.10 -19.91
N LEU A 61 3.21 8.92 -20.41
CA LEU A 61 4.40 8.62 -21.19
C LEU A 61 4.00 8.20 -22.60
N ASP A 62 4.84 8.56 -23.56
CA ASP A 62 4.66 8.20 -24.96
C ASP A 62 4.98 6.72 -25.17
N CYS A 63 3.99 5.93 -25.59
CA CYS A 63 4.12 4.50 -25.86
C CYS A 63 5.19 4.21 -26.91
N ASP A 64 5.41 5.11 -27.87
CA ASP A 64 6.36 4.90 -28.97
C ASP A 64 7.83 4.88 -28.49
N LYS A 65 8.10 5.39 -27.28
CA LYS A 65 9.41 5.31 -26.63
C LYS A 65 9.71 3.93 -26.02
N TYR A 66 8.71 3.05 -25.93
CA TYR A 66 8.79 1.76 -25.24
C TYR A 66 8.34 0.62 -26.17
N SER A 67 9.13 0.36 -27.22
CA SER A 67 8.80 -0.64 -28.24
C SER A 67 8.66 -2.08 -27.71
N ASP A 68 9.30 -2.38 -26.58
CA ASP A 68 9.23 -3.67 -25.89
C ASP A 68 8.11 -3.75 -24.85
N GLN A 69 7.32 -2.68 -24.69
CA GLN A 69 6.24 -2.56 -23.70
C GLN A 69 6.72 -2.66 -22.25
N LEU A 70 7.96 -2.22 -21.98
CA LEU A 70 8.56 -2.19 -20.65
C LEU A 70 8.90 -0.74 -20.28
N GLU A 71 8.23 -0.17 -19.29
CA GLU A 71 8.53 1.19 -18.83
C GLU A 71 9.72 1.15 -17.87
N THR A 72 10.80 1.83 -18.28
CA THR A 72 12.02 2.03 -17.51
C THR A 72 12.48 3.48 -17.59
N ASP A 73 13.22 3.92 -16.58
CA ASP A 73 13.86 5.24 -16.51
C ASP A 73 15.29 5.14 -15.95
N GLU A 74 15.98 6.28 -15.88
CA GLU A 74 17.36 6.38 -15.44
C GLU A 74 17.59 5.99 -13.97
N PHE A 75 16.55 5.89 -13.14
CA PHE A 75 16.66 5.57 -11.72
C PHE A 75 16.52 4.07 -11.43
N ASP A 76 16.09 3.25 -12.39
CA ASP A 76 15.86 1.82 -12.17
C ASP A 76 17.14 1.06 -11.77
N HIS A 77 18.31 1.49 -12.23
CA HIS A 77 19.58 0.85 -11.88
C HIS A 77 19.96 0.97 -10.38
N CYS A 78 19.51 2.04 -9.71
CA CYS A 78 19.81 2.33 -8.31
C CYS A 78 18.57 2.15 -7.40
N SER A 79 17.62 1.32 -7.85
CA SER A 79 16.33 1.16 -7.18
C SER A 79 16.09 -0.27 -6.72
N THR A 80 15.62 -0.42 -5.47
CA THR A 80 14.99 -1.67 -5.02
C THR A 80 13.51 -1.63 -5.39
N HIS A 81 13.00 -2.69 -6.01
CA HIS A 81 11.59 -2.78 -6.38
C HIS A 81 10.84 -3.77 -5.50
N PHE A 82 9.56 -3.49 -5.28
CA PHE A 82 8.66 -4.36 -4.56
C PHE A 82 7.46 -4.64 -5.47
N ALA A 83 7.13 -5.93 -5.61
CA ALA A 83 5.98 -6.38 -6.37
C ALA A 83 5.01 -7.10 -5.44
N ALA A 84 3.72 -6.93 -5.72
CA ALA A 84 2.66 -7.67 -5.09
C ALA A 84 1.97 -8.55 -6.12
N TYR A 85 1.79 -9.82 -5.78
CA TYR A 85 1.15 -10.83 -6.60
C TYR A 85 -0.13 -11.34 -5.94
N ASN A 86 -1.14 -11.66 -6.73
CA ASN A 86 -2.31 -12.38 -6.23
C ASN A 86 -2.04 -13.89 -6.14
N HIS A 87 -3.04 -14.65 -5.69
CA HIS A 87 -2.95 -16.11 -5.59
C HIS A 87 -2.74 -16.82 -6.94
N ASP A 88 -3.21 -16.21 -8.03
CA ASP A 88 -3.05 -16.71 -9.40
C ASP A 88 -1.67 -16.35 -9.99
N ARG A 89 -0.79 -15.73 -9.20
CA ARG A 89 0.56 -15.27 -9.58
C ARG A 89 0.56 -14.15 -10.63
N ASP A 90 -0.52 -13.39 -10.73
CA ASP A 90 -0.55 -12.15 -11.50
C ASP A 90 0.03 -11.01 -10.67
N ILE A 91 0.84 -10.15 -11.30
CA ILE A 91 1.28 -8.91 -10.67
C ILE A 91 0.09 -7.94 -10.57
N VAL A 92 -0.17 -7.45 -9.36
CA VAL A 92 -1.33 -6.58 -9.04
C VAL A 92 -0.93 -5.24 -8.48
N GLY A 93 0.33 -5.08 -8.05
CA GLY A 93 0.87 -3.79 -7.67
C GLY A 93 2.39 -3.80 -7.61
N THR A 94 2.97 -2.62 -7.66
CA THR A 94 4.42 -2.42 -7.50
C THR A 94 4.71 -1.05 -6.88
N VAL A 95 5.84 -0.94 -6.21
CA VAL A 95 6.44 0.32 -5.76
C VAL A 95 7.96 0.22 -5.86
N ARG A 96 8.62 1.37 -6.05
CA ARG A 96 10.06 1.49 -6.18
C ARG A 96 10.62 2.34 -5.05
N LEU A 97 11.75 1.92 -4.47
CA LEU A 97 12.54 2.70 -3.54
C LEU A 97 13.89 3.03 -4.19
N VAL A 98 14.10 4.30 -4.51
CA VAL A 98 15.28 4.81 -5.22
C VAL A 98 16.33 5.25 -4.20
N GLN A 99 17.57 4.79 -4.37
CA GLN A 99 18.72 5.17 -3.55
C GLN A 99 19.88 5.58 -4.47
N PRO A 100 19.87 6.81 -4.99
CA PRO A 100 20.93 7.28 -5.87
C PRO A 100 22.24 7.44 -5.10
N GLU A 101 23.36 7.41 -5.83
CA GLU A 101 24.67 7.76 -5.27
C GLU A 101 24.68 9.19 -4.72
N GLU A 102 25.59 9.49 -3.78
CA GLU A 102 25.61 10.74 -2.99
C GLU A 102 25.52 12.03 -3.83
N HIS A 103 26.11 12.03 -5.03
CA HIS A 103 26.15 13.20 -5.92
C HIS A 103 25.04 13.21 -6.98
N LYS A 104 24.18 12.20 -7.03
CA LYS A 104 23.07 12.09 -7.97
C LYS A 104 21.76 12.54 -7.32
N LEU A 105 20.91 13.18 -8.12
CA LEU A 105 19.62 13.66 -7.69
C LEU A 105 18.66 12.50 -7.37
N TYR A 106 17.78 12.71 -6.40
CA TYR A 106 16.54 11.95 -6.26
C TYR A 106 15.55 12.39 -7.36
N PRO A 107 14.68 11.49 -7.87
CA PRO A 107 13.69 11.84 -8.89
C PRO A 107 12.87 13.11 -8.58
N PHE A 108 12.47 13.34 -7.33
CA PHE A 108 11.68 14.53 -6.98
C PHE A 108 12.49 15.83 -7.12
N GLU A 109 13.82 15.82 -6.92
CA GLU A 109 14.67 17.02 -6.97
C GLU A 109 14.69 17.64 -8.38
N SER A 110 14.44 16.84 -9.42
CA SER A 110 14.38 17.31 -10.81
C SER A 110 13.08 18.02 -11.17
N HIS A 111 12.01 17.83 -10.38
CA HIS A 111 10.66 18.27 -10.75
C HIS A 111 9.96 19.11 -9.68
N CYS A 112 10.43 19.08 -8.43
CA CYS A 112 9.81 19.79 -7.32
C CYS A 112 10.72 20.90 -6.80
N THR A 113 10.10 21.98 -6.31
CA THR A 113 10.76 22.98 -5.48
C THR A 113 10.59 22.63 -4.01
N LEU A 114 11.53 23.07 -3.16
CA LEU A 114 11.51 22.84 -1.71
C LEU A 114 11.30 24.16 -0.97
N PHE A 115 10.85 24.07 0.28
CA PHE A 115 10.83 25.24 1.16
C PHE A 115 12.25 25.69 1.50
N ASP A 116 12.46 27.00 1.61
CA ASP A 116 13.79 27.61 1.81
C ASP A 116 14.48 27.14 3.10
N ASP A 117 13.70 26.77 4.11
CA ASP A 117 14.16 26.29 5.42
C ASP A 117 14.35 24.77 5.47
N PHE A 118 14.00 24.04 4.40
CA PHE A 118 14.16 22.61 4.36
C PHE A 118 15.64 22.21 4.39
N ARG A 119 15.99 21.27 5.28
CA ARG A 119 17.33 20.71 5.41
C ARG A 119 17.26 19.22 5.08
N PHE A 120 18.04 18.82 4.09
CA PHE A 120 18.17 17.42 3.73
C PHE A 120 18.79 16.64 4.91
N PRO A 121 18.18 15.51 5.33
CA PRO A 121 18.89 14.52 6.13
C PRO A 121 20.10 13.93 5.38
N PRO A 122 20.98 13.18 6.07
CA PRO A 122 22.07 12.46 5.42
C PRO A 122 21.55 11.55 4.29
N ARG A 123 22.07 11.73 3.06
CA ARG A 123 21.57 11.07 1.84
C ARG A 123 21.71 9.56 1.91
N GLU A 124 22.77 9.06 2.54
CA GLU A 124 23.03 7.64 2.75
C GLU A 124 21.97 6.95 3.64
N LYS A 125 21.19 7.73 4.40
CA LYS A 125 20.08 7.26 5.22
C LYS A 125 18.71 7.51 4.57
N ALA A 126 18.65 7.95 3.31
CA ALA A 126 17.41 8.34 2.67
C ALA A 126 17.17 7.59 1.35
N GLY A 127 15.89 7.34 1.06
CA GLY A 127 15.43 6.80 -0.23
C GLY A 127 14.18 7.53 -0.72
N GLU A 128 13.91 7.50 -2.02
CA GLU A 128 12.66 8.05 -2.57
C GLU A 128 11.70 6.92 -2.99
N ILE A 129 10.47 6.99 -2.50
CA ILE A 129 9.36 6.17 -2.99
C ILE A 129 8.86 6.75 -4.30
N SER A 130 8.88 5.94 -5.35
CA SER A 130 8.35 6.30 -6.67
C SER A 130 7.65 5.11 -7.34
N ARG A 131 6.99 5.35 -8.49
CA ARG A 131 6.35 4.32 -9.31
C ARG A 131 5.38 3.41 -8.56
N LEU A 132 4.67 3.94 -7.55
CA LEU A 132 3.60 3.21 -6.88
C LEU A 132 2.42 3.01 -7.84
N VAL A 133 2.19 1.77 -8.25
CA VAL A 133 1.17 1.40 -9.23
C VAL A 133 0.34 0.24 -8.68
N VAL A 134 -0.99 0.32 -8.81
CA VAL A 134 -1.90 -0.80 -8.57
C VAL A 134 -2.65 -1.12 -9.85
N ARG A 135 -2.74 -2.39 -10.24
CA ARG A 135 -3.49 -2.85 -11.42
C ARG A 135 -4.95 -2.41 -11.30
N LYS A 136 -5.53 -1.92 -12.40
CA LYS A 136 -6.88 -1.33 -12.44
C LYS A 136 -7.98 -2.19 -11.82
N SER A 137 -7.93 -3.51 -11.97
CA SER A 137 -8.91 -4.45 -11.41
C SER A 137 -8.90 -4.52 -9.87
N TYR A 138 -7.80 -4.09 -9.24
CA TYR A 138 -7.62 -4.07 -7.79
C TYR A 138 -7.86 -2.68 -7.18
N ARG A 139 -8.12 -1.65 -7.99
CA ARG A 139 -8.53 -0.31 -7.51
C ARG A 139 -10.01 -0.37 -7.06
N ARG A 140 -10.36 0.30 -5.95
CA ARG A 140 -11.67 0.15 -5.26
C ARG A 140 -12.87 0.66 -6.08
N ARG A 141 -12.72 1.63 -7.00
CA ARG A 141 -13.81 2.26 -7.79
C ARG A 141 -13.34 2.82 -9.15
N ARG A 142 -14.30 3.08 -10.05
CA ARG A 142 -14.09 3.98 -11.20
C ARG A 142 -13.87 5.40 -10.67
N GLY A 143 -12.70 5.99 -10.92
CA GLY A 143 -12.31 7.33 -10.44
C GLY A 143 -11.21 7.34 -9.37
N ASP A 144 -10.68 6.18 -8.99
CA ASP A 144 -9.55 6.07 -8.05
C ASP A 144 -8.21 6.48 -8.68
N SER A 145 -7.27 6.93 -7.83
CA SER A 145 -5.89 7.23 -8.24
C SER A 145 -5.15 5.95 -8.69
N MET A 146 -3.99 6.07 -9.33
CA MET A 146 -3.26 4.91 -9.84
C MET A 146 -2.76 3.97 -8.74
N GLU A 147 -2.65 4.48 -7.52
CA GLU A 147 -2.30 3.80 -6.28
C GLU A 147 -3.49 3.06 -5.65
N GLY A 148 -4.69 3.16 -6.26
CA GLY A 148 -5.91 2.51 -5.80
C GLY A 148 -6.59 3.20 -4.62
N VAL A 149 -6.17 4.42 -4.28
CA VAL A 149 -6.76 5.19 -3.18
C VAL A 149 -8.07 5.82 -3.63
N SER A 150 -9.18 5.39 -3.01
CA SER A 150 -10.52 5.87 -3.40
C SER A 150 -10.95 7.17 -2.74
N LYS A 151 -11.62 8.05 -3.51
CA LYS A 151 -12.19 9.31 -3.00
C LYS A 151 -13.17 9.11 -1.84
N ASP A 152 -14.06 8.11 -1.88
CA ASP A 152 -14.96 7.92 -0.71
C ASP A 152 -14.26 7.24 0.47
N PHE A 153 -13.11 6.58 0.31
CA PHE A 153 -12.28 6.28 1.48
C PHE A 153 -11.84 7.61 2.09
N VAL A 154 -11.42 8.57 1.27
CA VAL A 154 -11.04 9.95 1.66
C VAL A 154 -12.19 10.78 2.24
N GLU A 155 -13.45 10.54 1.81
CA GLU A 155 -14.62 11.38 2.15
C GLU A 155 -15.72 10.67 2.97
N GLY A 156 -15.52 9.40 3.38
CA GLY A 156 -16.41 8.71 4.34
C GLY A 156 -17.72 8.13 3.78
N GLY A 157 -17.92 8.11 2.46
CA GLY A 157 -19.17 7.65 1.82
C GLY A 157 -19.30 6.12 1.67
N ARG A 158 -20.47 5.56 2.02
CA ARG A 158 -20.81 4.13 1.90
C ARG A 158 -21.73 3.88 0.70
N THR A 159 -21.23 3.19 -0.32
CA THR A 159 -22.07 2.57 -1.38
C THR A 159 -21.72 1.07 -1.46
N PRO A 160 -22.69 0.13 -1.43
CA PRO A 160 -22.37 -1.30 -1.39
C PRO A 160 -22.02 -1.84 -2.79
N PRO A 161 -20.89 -2.55 -2.96
CA PRO A 161 -20.59 -3.28 -4.19
C PRO A 161 -21.13 -4.72 -4.18
N SER A 162 -21.23 -5.32 -5.37
CA SER A 162 -21.71 -6.69 -5.59
C SER A 162 -20.75 -7.77 -5.03
N PRO A 163 -21.25 -8.97 -4.66
CA PRO A 163 -20.53 -9.90 -3.78
C PRO A 163 -19.23 -10.49 -4.34
N ARG A 164 -19.16 -10.85 -5.63
CA ARG A 164 -17.95 -11.46 -6.24
C ARG A 164 -16.81 -10.45 -6.46
N LEU A 165 -17.17 -9.18 -6.63
CA LEU A 165 -16.21 -8.09 -6.82
C LEU A 165 -15.77 -7.45 -5.50
N ARG A 166 -16.40 -7.79 -4.36
CA ARG A 166 -16.00 -7.31 -3.02
C ARG A 166 -14.64 -7.85 -2.58
N GLU A 167 -14.32 -9.08 -2.92
CA GLU A 167 -13.11 -9.75 -2.43
C GLU A 167 -11.85 -9.27 -3.15
N GLN A 168 -11.91 -9.07 -4.48
CA GLN A 168 -10.81 -8.52 -5.28
C GLN A 168 -10.64 -6.99 -5.11
N ARG A 169 -11.74 -6.23 -4.99
CA ARG A 169 -11.70 -4.75 -4.90
C ARG A 169 -11.55 -4.22 -3.48
N GLY A 170 -11.94 -4.98 -2.46
CA GLY A 170 -11.88 -4.57 -1.05
C GLY A 170 -10.48 -4.47 -0.45
N ASN A 171 -9.45 -4.92 -1.17
CA ASN A 171 -8.13 -5.15 -0.62
C ASN A 171 -7.06 -4.12 -1.02
N SER A 172 -7.36 -3.10 -1.84
CA SER A 172 -6.36 -2.09 -2.23
C SER A 172 -5.65 -1.39 -1.05
N PRO A 173 -6.35 -1.00 0.04
CA PRO A 173 -5.66 -0.44 1.21
C PRO A 173 -4.72 -1.43 1.89
N LEU A 174 -5.07 -2.72 1.91
CA LEU A 174 -4.21 -3.78 2.45
C LEU A 174 -3.02 -4.05 1.52
N LEU A 175 -3.23 -4.03 0.20
CA LEU A 175 -2.17 -4.12 -0.81
C LEU A 175 -1.15 -2.99 -0.63
N LEU A 176 -1.64 -1.76 -0.49
CA LEU A 176 -0.81 -0.58 -0.24
C LEU A 176 -0.01 -0.71 1.06
N LEU A 177 -0.67 -1.10 2.16
CA LEU A 177 0.00 -1.35 3.43
C LEU A 177 1.07 -2.44 3.33
N GLY A 178 0.82 -3.50 2.56
CA GLY A 178 1.80 -4.55 2.33
C GLY A 178 3.03 -4.08 1.57
N LEU A 179 2.85 -3.32 0.49
CA LEU A 179 3.97 -2.71 -0.24
C LEU A 179 4.81 -1.78 0.67
N TYR A 180 4.14 -0.95 1.48
CA TYR A 180 4.82 -0.09 2.45
C TYR A 180 5.54 -0.87 3.54
N ARG A 181 4.99 -2.01 3.98
CA ARG A 181 5.66 -2.88 4.94
C ARG A 181 6.93 -3.50 4.37
N GLU A 182 6.91 -3.98 3.13
CA GLU A 182 8.12 -4.52 2.53
C GLU A 182 9.21 -3.44 2.36
N MET A 183 8.83 -2.22 1.94
CA MET A 183 9.76 -1.09 1.94
C MET A 183 10.30 -0.79 3.34
N TYR A 184 9.45 -0.81 4.38
CA TYR A 184 9.85 -0.55 5.76
C TYR A 184 10.86 -1.58 6.26
N ARG A 185 10.60 -2.87 6.01
CA ARG A 185 11.48 -3.98 6.38
C ARG A 185 12.82 -3.91 5.66
N HIS A 186 12.81 -3.59 4.37
CA HIS A 186 14.03 -3.33 3.62
C HIS A 186 14.80 -2.14 4.22
N SER A 187 14.11 -1.03 4.47
CA SER A 187 14.70 0.18 5.02
C SER A 187 15.39 -0.05 6.37
N ARG A 188 14.75 -0.80 7.27
CA ARG A 188 15.33 -1.20 8.55
C ARG A 188 16.59 -2.06 8.40
N ARG A 189 16.60 -3.02 7.46
CA ARG A 189 17.77 -3.87 7.19
C ARG A 189 18.95 -3.10 6.61
N HIS A 190 18.68 -2.05 5.84
CA HIS A 190 19.68 -1.28 5.09
C HIS A 190 20.02 0.08 5.72
N GLY A 191 19.49 0.39 6.91
CA GLY A 191 19.79 1.65 7.60
C GLY A 191 19.17 2.89 6.97
N ILE A 192 18.14 2.73 6.13
CA ILE A 192 17.36 3.83 5.57
C ILE A 192 16.43 4.31 6.67
N ARG A 193 16.55 5.59 7.04
CA ARG A 193 15.75 6.27 8.05
C ARG A 193 14.72 7.20 7.45
N TYR A 194 14.97 7.78 6.28
CA TYR A 194 14.09 8.78 5.69
C TYR A 194 13.54 8.31 4.36
N TRP A 195 12.25 8.54 4.14
CA TRP A 195 11.66 8.40 2.81
C TRP A 195 11.20 9.74 2.27
N TYR A 196 11.59 10.03 1.04
CA TYR A 196 10.97 11.04 0.21
C TYR A 196 9.84 10.44 -0.62
N ALA A 197 8.85 11.26 -0.96
CA ALA A 197 7.85 10.92 -1.96
C ALA A 197 7.22 12.19 -2.54
N ALA A 198 7.18 12.30 -3.88
CA ALA A 198 6.29 13.23 -4.56
C ALA A 198 4.96 12.52 -4.83
N MET A 199 3.88 12.95 -4.18
CA MET A 199 2.60 12.23 -4.23
C MET A 199 1.38 13.13 -4.35
N GLU A 200 0.32 12.58 -4.92
CA GLU A 200 -1.00 13.19 -4.92
C GLU A 200 -1.53 13.41 -3.48
N ARG A 201 -2.33 14.46 -3.30
CA ARG A 201 -3.01 14.77 -2.02
C ARG A 201 -3.88 13.60 -1.52
N SER A 202 -4.49 12.86 -2.43
CA SER A 202 -5.36 11.71 -2.14
C SER A 202 -4.59 10.60 -1.42
N LEU A 203 -3.41 10.26 -1.93
CA LEU A 203 -2.49 9.27 -1.36
C LEU A 203 -1.97 9.72 -0.01
N ALA A 204 -1.45 10.95 0.10
CA ALA A 204 -0.94 11.51 1.36
C ALA A 204 -2.01 11.44 2.48
N ARG A 205 -3.25 11.84 2.18
CA ARG A 205 -4.38 11.75 3.13
C ARG A 205 -4.77 10.31 3.48
N SER A 206 -4.57 9.36 2.58
CA SER A 206 -4.84 7.95 2.85
C SER A 206 -3.79 7.36 3.77
N LEU A 207 -2.51 7.65 3.51
CA LEU A 207 -1.39 7.23 4.34
C LEU A 207 -1.50 7.82 5.75
N ASP A 208 -1.80 9.11 5.88
CA ASP A 208 -2.00 9.78 7.17
C ASP A 208 -3.09 9.09 8.02
N ARG A 209 -4.23 8.73 7.40
CA ARG A 209 -5.30 7.98 8.08
C ARG A 209 -4.93 6.55 8.46
N MET A 210 -3.87 6.00 7.88
CA MET A 210 -3.30 4.71 8.27
C MET A 210 -2.16 4.86 9.30
N GLY A 211 -1.86 6.09 9.76
CA GLY A 211 -0.77 6.39 10.71
C GLY A 211 0.57 6.72 10.05
N PHE A 212 0.62 6.75 8.72
CA PHE A 212 1.80 7.08 7.91
C PHE A 212 1.74 8.54 7.48
N LYS A 213 1.93 9.44 8.45
CA LYS A 213 2.01 10.87 8.17
C LYS A 213 3.36 11.21 7.54
N PHE A 214 3.30 11.67 6.31
CA PHE A 214 4.40 12.32 5.60
C PHE A 214 4.25 13.84 5.74
N VAL A 215 5.35 14.55 5.98
CA VAL A 215 5.39 16.00 6.15
C VAL A 215 5.76 16.64 4.82
N PRO A 216 5.00 17.62 4.30
CA PRO A 216 5.34 18.30 3.06
C PRO A 216 6.65 19.09 3.23
N ILE A 217 7.51 19.05 2.22
CA ILE A 217 8.83 19.72 2.19
C ILE A 217 8.95 20.77 1.08
N GLY A 218 7.86 20.99 0.35
CA GLY A 218 7.77 21.96 -0.73
C GLY A 218 6.33 22.18 -1.19
N PRO A 219 6.08 23.16 -2.08
CA PRO A 219 4.77 23.41 -2.63
C PRO A 219 4.32 22.30 -3.60
N ALA A 220 3.02 22.30 -3.92
CA ALA A 220 2.51 21.43 -4.97
C ALA A 220 3.06 21.84 -6.35
N THR A 221 3.47 20.86 -7.14
CA THR A 221 4.00 21.03 -8.50
C THR A 221 3.29 20.04 -9.43
N ASP A 222 3.19 20.37 -10.72
CA ASP A 222 2.62 19.46 -11.72
C ASP A 222 3.71 18.57 -12.32
N TYR A 223 3.65 17.29 -12.01
CA TYR A 223 4.53 16.24 -12.52
C TYR A 223 3.73 14.94 -12.66
N TYR A 224 3.31 14.62 -13.89
CA TYR A 224 2.28 13.62 -14.18
C TYR A 224 0.96 13.85 -13.41
N GLY A 225 0.65 15.12 -13.15
CA GLY A 225 -0.43 15.56 -12.28
C GLY A 225 0.07 16.31 -11.03
N PRO A 226 -0.85 16.90 -10.26
CA PRO A 226 -0.50 17.69 -9.08
C PRO A 226 0.02 16.82 -7.94
N VAL A 227 1.31 16.95 -7.66
CA VAL A 227 2.02 16.25 -6.58
C VAL A 227 2.62 17.24 -5.59
N THR A 228 2.84 16.81 -4.36
CA THR A 228 3.57 17.57 -3.34
C THR A 228 4.75 16.72 -2.86
N PRO A 229 5.98 17.25 -2.78
CA PRO A 229 7.10 16.53 -2.21
C PRO A 229 6.93 16.45 -0.69
N HIS A 230 7.12 15.27 -0.13
CA HIS A 230 7.07 15.03 1.30
C HIS A 230 8.26 14.21 1.78
N ILE A 231 8.47 14.23 3.10
CA ILE A 231 9.39 13.38 3.82
C ILE A 231 8.68 12.64 4.97
N VAL A 232 9.16 11.45 5.33
CA VAL A 232 8.85 10.82 6.62
C VAL A 232 10.14 10.31 7.28
N ASP A 233 10.25 10.50 8.60
CA ASP A 233 11.27 9.84 9.43
C ASP A 233 10.71 8.50 9.95
N LEU A 234 11.36 7.41 9.60
CA LEU A 234 10.94 6.05 9.95
C LEU A 234 11.11 5.73 11.43
N GLU A 235 12.02 6.42 12.14
CA GLU A 235 12.15 6.27 13.59
C GLU A 235 10.95 6.92 14.29
N GLU A 236 10.62 8.16 13.92
CA GLU A 236 9.43 8.85 14.46
C GLU A 236 8.14 8.11 14.10
N LEU A 237 8.03 7.63 12.86
CA LEU A 237 6.91 6.81 12.41
C LEU A 237 6.77 5.55 13.27
N SER A 238 7.87 4.85 13.52
CA SER A 238 7.90 3.66 14.37
C SER A 238 7.39 3.98 15.77
N GLU A 239 7.94 5.00 16.43
CA GLU A 239 7.52 5.41 17.78
C GLU A 239 6.03 5.77 17.83
N ARG A 240 5.55 6.51 16.81
CA ARG A 240 4.14 6.87 16.69
C ARG A 240 3.26 5.63 16.53
N LEU A 241 3.62 4.71 15.64
CA LEU A 241 2.87 3.48 15.43
C LEU A 241 2.81 2.65 16.72
N HIS A 242 3.93 2.51 17.45
CA HIS A 242 3.94 1.78 18.72
C HIS A 242 3.02 2.41 19.77
N ARG A 243 2.92 3.75 19.79
CA ARG A 243 2.06 4.49 20.72
C ARG A 243 0.59 4.41 20.34
N GLU A 244 0.26 4.58 19.06
CA GLU A 244 -1.11 4.77 18.58
C GLU A 244 -1.78 3.48 18.11
N ASN A 245 -1.00 2.55 17.55
CA ASN A 245 -1.47 1.27 17.04
C ASN A 245 -0.42 0.15 17.23
N PRO A 246 -0.24 -0.36 18.47
CA PRO A 246 0.77 -1.38 18.77
C PRO A 246 0.63 -2.66 17.93
N PHE A 247 -0.60 -2.99 17.52
CA PHE A 247 -0.85 -4.12 16.64
C PHE A 247 -0.21 -3.92 15.25
N LEU A 248 -0.44 -2.74 14.65
CA LEU A 248 0.13 -2.40 13.34
C LEU A 248 1.65 -2.25 13.42
N ALA A 249 2.16 -1.68 14.50
CA ALA A 249 3.60 -1.58 14.76
C ALA A 249 4.26 -2.96 14.80
N ALA A 250 3.71 -3.89 15.59
CA ALA A 250 4.23 -5.25 15.68
C ALA A 250 4.19 -5.96 14.32
N TRP A 251 3.11 -5.77 13.56
CA TRP A 251 3.00 -6.34 12.22
C TRP A 251 4.05 -5.77 11.24
N PHE A 252 4.29 -4.45 11.23
CA PHE A 252 5.32 -3.83 10.39
C PHE A 252 6.74 -4.28 10.74
N SER A 253 7.00 -4.53 12.02
CA SER A 253 8.33 -4.87 12.56
C SER A 253 8.58 -6.37 12.68
N ASP A 254 7.67 -7.25 12.21
CA ASP A 254 7.71 -8.70 12.43
C ASP A 254 7.82 -9.11 13.91
N GLU A 255 7.35 -8.26 14.81
CA GLU A 255 7.36 -8.56 16.25
C GLU A 255 6.21 -9.51 16.61
N PRO A 256 6.39 -10.36 17.64
CA PRO A 256 5.32 -11.21 18.12
C PRO A 256 4.12 -10.37 18.56
N ILE A 257 2.99 -10.50 17.86
CA ILE A 257 1.76 -9.78 18.23
C ILE A 257 1.28 -10.33 19.57
N PRO A 258 1.21 -9.51 20.64
CA PRO A 258 0.82 -9.99 21.97
C PRO A 258 -0.57 -10.64 21.97
N LEU A 259 -0.72 -11.78 22.66
CA LEU A 259 -1.96 -12.56 22.68
C LEU A 259 -3.19 -11.73 23.11
N TRP A 260 -3.02 -10.79 24.04
CA TRP A 260 -4.09 -9.91 24.52
C TRP A 260 -4.59 -8.91 23.45
N ILE A 261 -3.74 -8.56 22.49
CA ILE A 261 -4.10 -7.72 21.33
C ILE A 261 -4.86 -8.55 20.30
N GLN A 262 -4.45 -9.81 20.07
CA GLN A 262 -5.19 -10.75 19.22
C GLN A 262 -6.61 -11.03 19.76
N LEU A 263 -6.77 -11.09 21.08
CA LEU A 263 -8.07 -11.29 21.72
C LEU A 263 -8.99 -10.05 21.63
N LYS A 264 -8.44 -8.83 21.70
CA LYS A 264 -9.22 -7.58 21.54
C LYS A 264 -9.74 -7.39 20.11
N SER A 265 -8.97 -7.75 19.08
CA SER A 265 -9.43 -7.65 17.69
C SER A 265 -10.56 -8.64 17.37
N LEU A 266 -10.55 -9.82 18.01
CA LEU A 266 -11.65 -10.79 17.94
C LEU A 266 -12.97 -10.22 18.51
N VAL A 267 -12.92 -9.50 19.63
CA VAL A 267 -14.12 -8.88 20.24
C VAL A 267 -14.69 -7.80 19.33
N VAL A 268 -13.83 -6.98 18.70
CA VAL A 268 -14.27 -5.94 17.75
C VAL A 268 -14.89 -6.54 16.49
N SER A 269 -14.30 -7.61 15.92
CA SER A 269 -14.88 -8.35 14.79
C SER A 269 -16.26 -8.95 15.14
N THR A 270 -16.42 -9.43 16.38
CA THR A 270 -17.68 -10.03 16.86
C THR A 270 -18.76 -8.96 17.10
N MET A 271 -18.38 -7.74 17.52
CA MET A 271 -19.30 -6.61 17.67
C MET A 271 -19.73 -5.98 16.34
N ILE A 272 -18.86 -5.97 15.32
CA ILE A 272 -19.18 -5.46 13.97
C ILE A 272 -20.08 -6.44 13.18
N GLY A 273 -20.04 -7.74 13.52
CA GLY A 273 -20.87 -8.78 12.92
C GLY A 273 -22.22 -9.04 13.59
N ALA A 274 -22.52 -8.42 14.74
CA ALA A 274 -23.80 -8.61 15.41
C ALA A 274 -24.89 -7.74 14.75
N PRO A 275 -25.97 -8.31 14.18
CA PRO A 275 -27.09 -7.51 13.73
C PRO A 275 -27.71 -6.80 14.94
N ARG A 276 -27.83 -5.47 14.85
CA ARG A 276 -28.65 -4.68 15.77
C ARG A 276 -30.07 -5.27 15.75
N LYS A 277 -30.50 -5.91 16.85
CA LYS A 277 -31.93 -6.16 17.08
C LYS A 277 -32.60 -4.79 17.26
N ASN A 278 -33.25 -4.30 16.21
CA ASN A 278 -34.22 -3.22 16.35
C ASN A 278 -35.37 -3.72 17.22
N GLY A 279 -35.61 -3.03 18.33
CA GLY A 279 -36.78 -3.25 19.18
C GLY A 279 -38.05 -2.70 18.55
N GLY A 280 -39.19 -3.20 19.03
CA GLY A 280 -40.48 -2.54 18.89
C GLY A 280 -41.64 -3.48 18.55
N ALA A 281 -42.27 -4.08 19.56
CA ALA A 281 -43.69 -4.42 19.50
C ALA A 281 -44.41 -3.49 20.49
N ARG A 282 -45.26 -2.61 19.97
CA ARG A 282 -46.23 -1.83 20.75
C ARG A 282 -47.29 -2.80 21.33
N PRO A 283 -47.82 -2.54 22.53
CA PRO A 283 -48.97 -3.28 23.03
C PRO A 283 -50.25 -2.81 22.33
N GLU A 284 -51.06 -3.75 21.86
CA GLU A 284 -52.45 -3.51 21.46
C GLU A 284 -53.29 -3.21 22.71
N GLU A 285 -53.97 -2.07 22.69
CA GLU A 285 -55.09 -1.75 23.58
C GLU A 285 -56.22 -2.76 23.35
N ARG A 286 -56.68 -3.41 24.41
CA ARG A 286 -57.96 -4.12 24.45
C ARG A 286 -59.00 -3.22 25.08
N GLU A 287 -60.14 -3.11 24.39
CA GLU A 287 -61.42 -2.67 24.90
C GLU A 287 -61.73 -3.26 26.29
N LYS A 288 -62.07 -2.38 27.23
CA LYS A 288 -63.31 -2.40 28.02
C LYS A 288 -63.55 -1.04 28.66
#